data_AF-A0A3B0W1E7-F1
#
_entry.id   AF-A0A3B0W1E7-F1
#
_cell.length_a   1.000
_cell.length_b   1.000
_cell.length_c   1.000
_cell.angle_alpha   90.00
_cell.angle_beta   90.00
_cell.angle_gamma   90.00
#
_symmetry.space_group_name_H-M   'P 1'
#
loop_
_entity.id
_entity.type
_entity.pdbx_description
1 polymer ?
#
loop_
_entity_poly.entity_id
_entity_poly.type
_entity_poly.pdbx_seq_one_letter_code
_entity_poly.pdbx_strand_id
1 'polypeptide(L)'
;AKREELLLALKFPQLPLHNNASELAARVQARYRDISLHTMSVKGTKIKDSIMTISQTAKKLGVRTYEYLYDRVSGRYNMPSLAQLIKEDSSGYVSVI
;
A
#
# COMPACT_ATOMS: atom_id res chain seq x y z
N ALA A 1 10.47 16.50 -20.83
CA ALA A 1 10.10 17.14 -19.55
C ALA A 1 10.68 16.44 -18.31
N LYS A 2 10.97 15.13 -18.29
CA LYS A 2 11.50 14.41 -17.09
C LYS A 2 12.99 13.99 -17.18
N ARG A 3 13.83 14.83 -17.79
CA ARG A 3 15.20 14.43 -18.12
C ARG A 3 16.04 14.24 -16.86
N GLU A 4 15.89 15.11 -15.87
CA GLU A 4 16.70 15.08 -14.65
C GLU A 4 16.38 13.86 -13.77
N GLU A 5 15.09 13.51 -13.64
CA GLU A 5 14.66 12.35 -12.85
C GLU A 5 15.05 11.03 -13.51
N LEU A 6 15.01 10.94 -14.84
CA LEU A 6 15.43 9.73 -15.56
C LEU A 6 16.95 9.52 -15.50
N LEU A 7 17.74 10.58 -15.34
CA LEU A 7 19.19 10.49 -15.20
C LEU A 7 19.64 10.16 -13.76
N LEU A 8 18.72 10.12 -12.79
CA LEU A 8 19.06 9.79 -11.39
C LEU A 8 19.64 8.37 -11.27
N ALA A 9 19.23 7.45 -12.15
CA ALA A 9 19.77 6.09 -12.21
C ALA A 9 21.28 6.06 -12.53
N LEU A 10 21.85 7.09 -13.16
CA LEU A 10 23.30 7.18 -13.38
C LEU A 10 24.06 7.43 -12.07
N LYS A 11 23.43 8.11 -11.10
CA LYS A 11 23.99 8.34 -9.75
C LYS A 11 23.68 7.19 -8.81
N PHE A 12 22.53 6.54 -9.01
CA PHE A 12 22.03 5.45 -8.17
C PHE A 12 21.66 4.24 -9.05
N PRO A 13 22.64 3.39 -9.44
CA PRO A 13 22.43 2.28 -10.36
C PRO A 13 21.39 1.26 -9.89
N GLN A 14 21.10 1.21 -8.58
CA GLN A 14 20.06 0.37 -7.99
C GLN A 14 18.63 0.84 -8.28
N LEU A 15 18.43 2.08 -8.77
CA LEU A 15 17.10 2.58 -9.08
C LEU A 15 16.55 1.90 -10.34
N PRO A 16 15.30 1.41 -10.30
CA PRO A 16 14.69 0.82 -11.48
C PRO A 16 14.45 1.90 -12.55
N LEU A 17 14.86 1.62 -13.80
CA LEU A 17 14.56 2.47 -14.96
C LEU A 17 13.09 2.41 -15.41
N HIS A 18 12.33 1.44 -14.89
CA HIS A 18 10.91 1.25 -15.15
C HIS A 18 10.07 1.64 -13.93
N ASN A 19 8.81 1.99 -14.17
CA ASN A 19 7.83 2.34 -13.13
C ASN A 19 6.89 1.17 -12.76
N ASN A 20 7.22 -0.08 -13.15
CA ASN A 20 6.36 -1.26 -13.02
C ASN A 20 5.71 -1.42 -11.63
N ALA A 21 6.46 -1.18 -10.55
CA ALA A 21 5.95 -1.27 -9.18
C ALA A 21 4.82 -0.25 -8.91
N SER A 22 5.01 0.99 -9.37
CA SER A 22 4.02 2.06 -9.27
C SER A 22 2.80 1.78 -10.14
N GLU A 23 2.99 1.29 -11.37
CA GLU A 23 1.89 0.93 -12.27
C GLU A 23 1.07 -0.25 -11.72
N LEU A 24 1.73 -1.27 -11.19
CA LEU A 24 1.06 -2.42 -10.59
C LEU A 24 0.19 -2.01 -9.40
N ALA A 25 0.67 -1.09 -8.56
CA ALA A 25 -0.11 -0.53 -7.46
C ALA A 25 -1.32 0.26 -7.98
N ALA A 26 -1.15 1.13 -8.97
CA ALA A 26 -2.23 1.89 -9.58
C ALA A 26 -3.29 0.99 -10.26
N ARG A 27 -2.85 -0.13 -10.85
CA ARG A 27 -3.72 -1.12 -11.51
C ARG A 27 -4.72 -1.77 -10.55
N VAL A 28 -4.42 -1.83 -9.25
CA VAL A 28 -5.38 -2.33 -8.25
C VAL A 28 -6.62 -1.44 -8.20
N GLN A 29 -6.43 -0.13 -8.13
CA GLN A 29 -7.54 0.83 -8.10
C GLN A 29 -8.29 0.86 -9.44
N ALA A 30 -7.57 0.77 -10.56
CA ALA A 30 -8.18 0.69 -11.89
C ALA A 30 -9.08 -0.55 -12.04
N ARG A 31 -8.60 -1.73 -11.65
CA ARG A 31 -9.38 -2.98 -11.67
C ARG A 31 -10.60 -2.92 -10.75
N TYR A 32 -10.45 -2.34 -9.56
CA TYR A 32 -11.61 -2.17 -8.68
C TYR A 32 -12.68 -1.26 -9.33
N ARG A 33 -12.26 -0.17 -9.96
CA ARG A 33 -13.18 0.73 -10.67
C ARG A 33 -13.85 0.03 -11.85
N ASP A 34 -13.14 -0.84 -12.55
CA ASP A 34 -13.69 -1.63 -13.64
C ASP A 34 -14.80 -2.59 -13.15
N ILE A 35 -14.55 -3.27 -12.02
CA ILE A 35 -15.50 -4.24 -11.45
C ILE A 35 -16.69 -3.57 -10.74
N SER A 36 -16.45 -2.48 -10.01
CA SER A 36 -17.42 -1.88 -9.08
C SER A 36 -17.85 -0.46 -9.47
N LEU A 37 -17.43 0.04 -10.64
CA LEU A 37 -17.68 1.38 -11.15
C LEU A 37 -17.25 2.48 -10.14
N HIS A 38 -18.07 3.52 -10.03
CA HIS A 38 -17.86 4.64 -9.13
C HIS A 38 -18.65 4.48 -7.83
N THR A 39 -18.22 5.19 -6.80
CA THR A 39 -18.97 5.33 -5.55
C THR A 39 -20.09 6.35 -5.72
N MET A 40 -21.20 6.18 -5.01
CA MET A 40 -22.37 7.08 -5.08
C MET A 40 -22.34 8.22 -4.05
N SER A 41 -21.44 8.14 -3.07
CA SER A 41 -21.35 9.12 -1.99
C SER A 41 -19.91 9.37 -1.58
N VAL A 42 -19.65 10.55 -1.03
CA VAL A 42 -18.36 10.93 -0.45
C VAL A 42 -17.94 9.95 0.65
N LYS A 43 -18.90 9.50 1.49
CA LYS A 43 -18.64 8.49 2.53
C LYS A 43 -18.21 7.15 1.92
N GLY A 44 -18.88 6.71 0.84
CA GLY A 44 -18.50 5.51 0.09
C GLY A 44 -17.09 5.60 -0.50
N THR A 45 -16.74 6.75 -1.08
CA THR A 45 -15.38 7.02 -1.58
C THR A 45 -14.35 6.88 -0.46
N LYS A 46 -14.57 7.55 0.68
CA LYS A 46 -13.67 7.50 1.83
C LYS A 46 -13.46 6.08 2.36
N ILE A 47 -14.54 5.29 2.47
CA ILE A 47 -14.47 3.89 2.94
C ILE A 47 -13.66 3.05 1.96
N LYS A 48 -13.98 3.12 0.67
CA LYS A 48 -13.26 2.40 -0.39
C LYS A 48 -11.77 2.71 -0.36
N ASP A 49 -11.41 3.98 -0.37
CA ASP A 49 -10.01 4.42 -0.41
C ASP A 49 -9.25 4.02 0.86
N SER A 50 -9.90 4.08 2.03
CA SER A 50 -9.32 3.65 3.31
C SER A 50 -9.05 2.15 3.32
N ILE A 51 -10.05 1.32 2.96
CA ILE A 51 -9.90 -0.14 2.95
C ILE A 51 -8.87 -0.58 1.91
N MET A 52 -8.88 0.04 0.73
CA MET A 52 -7.90 -0.25 -0.32
C MET A 52 -6.48 0.09 0.14
N THR A 53 -6.29 1.24 0.79
CA THR A 53 -4.99 1.64 1.35
C THR A 53 -4.52 0.65 2.42
N ILE A 54 -5.38 0.30 3.39
CA ILE A 54 -5.06 -0.67 4.44
C ILE A 54 -4.68 -2.02 3.82
N SER A 55 -5.48 -2.52 2.88
CA SER A 55 -5.24 -3.82 2.26
C SER A 55 -3.94 -3.85 1.44
N GLN A 56 -3.62 -2.81 0.69
CA GLN A 56 -2.39 -2.78 -0.10
C GLN A 56 -1.15 -2.62 0.78
N THR A 57 -1.24 -1.82 1.84
CA THR A 57 -0.16 -1.66 2.80
C THR A 57 0.09 -2.94 3.59
N ALA A 58 -0.96 -3.59 4.12
CA ALA A 58 -0.85 -4.87 4.80
C ALA A 58 -0.20 -5.92 3.89
N LYS A 59 -0.62 -6.01 2.62
CA LYS A 59 -0.02 -6.92 1.64
C LYS A 59 1.47 -6.67 1.41
N LYS A 60 1.91 -5.39 1.34
CA LYS A 60 3.33 -5.05 1.19
C LYS A 60 4.17 -5.48 2.39
N LEU A 61 3.59 -5.46 3.59
CA LEU A 61 4.23 -5.83 4.85
C LEU A 61 4.09 -7.33 5.18
N GLY A 62 3.53 -8.14 4.28
CA GLY A 62 3.29 -9.57 4.55
C GLY A 62 2.16 -9.86 5.56
N VAL A 63 1.39 -8.84 5.95
CA VAL A 63 0.30 -8.99 6.93
C VAL A 63 -0.99 -9.44 6.24
N ARG A 64 -1.66 -10.45 6.80
CA ARG A 64 -2.99 -10.89 6.34
C ARG A 64 -4.03 -9.79 6.60
N THR A 65 -4.53 -9.16 5.53
CA THR A 65 -5.49 -8.05 5.60
C THR A 65 -6.72 -8.35 6.47
N TYR A 66 -7.28 -9.56 6.34
CA TYR A 66 -8.47 -9.96 7.10
C TYR A 66 -8.19 -9.93 8.61
N GLU A 67 -7.07 -10.50 9.05
CA GLU A 67 -6.71 -10.55 10.47
C GLU A 67 -6.42 -9.17 11.03
N TYR A 68 -5.72 -8.35 10.26
CA TYR A 68 -5.48 -6.97 10.65
C TYR A 68 -6.79 -6.20 10.81
N LEU A 69 -7.72 -6.31 9.86
CA LEU A 69 -9.03 -5.66 9.98
C LEU A 69 -9.83 -6.20 11.17
N TYR A 70 -9.82 -7.52 11.39
CA TYR A 70 -10.49 -8.14 12.53
C TYR A 70 -9.92 -7.65 13.86
N ASP A 71 -8.59 -7.57 14.00
CA ASP A 71 -7.91 -7.06 15.18
C ASP A 71 -8.31 -5.60 15.50
N ARG A 72 -8.40 -4.75 14.47
CA ARG A 72 -8.82 -3.34 14.63
C ARG A 72 -10.31 -3.20 14.94
N VAL A 73 -11.18 -3.93 14.23
CA VAL A 73 -12.64 -3.82 14.39
C VAL A 73 -13.10 -4.45 15.71
N SER A 74 -12.44 -5.51 16.17
CA SER A 74 -12.71 -6.14 17.47
C SER A 74 -12.16 -5.34 18.66
N GLY A 75 -11.38 -4.28 18.40
CA GLY A 75 -10.78 -3.44 19.45
C GLY A 75 -9.70 -4.16 20.26
N ARG A 76 -9.18 -5.30 19.78
CA ARG A 76 -8.13 -6.06 20.46
C ARG A 76 -6.78 -5.34 20.38
N TYR A 77 -6.47 -4.80 19.20
CA TYR A 77 -5.21 -4.08 18.96
C TYR A 77 -3.95 -4.89 19.33
N ASN A 78 -4.00 -6.21 19.19
CA ASN A 78 -2.88 -7.10 19.49
C ASN A 78 -1.78 -7.00 18.43
N MET A 79 -2.14 -6.66 17.18
CA MET A 79 -1.16 -6.50 16.10
C MET A 79 -0.54 -5.09 16.16
N PRO A 80 0.76 -4.93 15.85
CA PRO A 80 1.36 -3.62 15.63
C PRO A 80 0.63 -2.85 14.53
N SER A 81 0.64 -1.52 14.64
CA SER A 81 0.04 -0.67 13.59
C SER A 81 0.82 -0.83 12.28
N LEU A 82 0.15 -0.73 11.13
CA LEU A 82 0.86 -0.74 9.84
C LEU A 82 1.91 0.38 9.76
N ALA A 83 1.67 1.52 10.42
CA ALA A 83 2.63 2.62 10.48
C ALA A 83 3.92 2.24 11.24
N GLN A 84 3.79 1.46 12.32
CA GLN A 84 4.94 0.94 13.04
C GLN A 84 5.70 -0.07 12.19
N LEU A 85 5.01 -1.02 11.55
CA LEU A 85 5.62 -2.01 10.68
C LEU A 85 6.37 -1.38 9.50
N ILE A 86 5.85 -0.28 8.91
CA ILE A 86 6.56 0.49 7.88
C ILE A 86 7.91 1.02 8.40
N LYS A 87 7.95 1.52 9.64
CA LYS A 87 9.18 2.05 10.23
C LYS A 87 10.20 0.93 10.51
N GLU A 88 9.72 -0.22 10.98
CA GLU A 88 10.55 -1.40 11.25
C GLU A 88 11.17 -1.94 9.95
N ASP A 89 10.35 -2.13 8.90
CA ASP A 89 10.78 -2.57 7.57
C ASP A 89 11.81 -1.61 6.95
N SER A 90 11.55 -0.30 7.03
CA SER A 90 12.48 0.73 6.57
C SER A 90 13.81 0.74 7.33
N SER A 91 13.84 0.25 8.57
CA SER A 91 15.05 0.22 9.42
C SER A 91 15.81 -1.11 9.29
N GLY A 92 15.32 -2.06 8.49
CA GLY A 92 15.92 -3.39 8.32
C GLY A 92 15.60 -4.38 9.46
N TYR A 93 14.67 -4.05 10.36
CA TYR A 93 14.21 -4.94 11.42
C TYR A 93 12.92 -5.64 10.97
N VAL A 94 13.00 -6.96 10.71
CA VAL A 94 11.81 -7.76 10.42
C VAL A 94 11.33 -8.40 11.73
N SER A 95 10.31 -7.82 12.34
CA SER A 95 9.49 -8.50 13.34
C SER A 95 8.71 -9.61 12.64
N VAL A 96 9.05 -10.87 12.90
CA VAL A 96 8.28 -12.03 12.45
C VAL A 96 6.99 -12.07 13.28
N ILE A 97 5.86 -11.77 12.64
CA ILE A 97 4.51 -12.01 13.18
C ILE A 97 3.94 -13.24 12.49
#